data_AF-A0A8T2Q4U4-F1
#
_entry.id   AF-A0A8T2Q4U4-F1
#
_cell.length_a   1.000
_cell.length_b   1.000
_cell.length_c   1.000
_cell.angle_alpha   90.00
_cell.angle_beta   90.00
_cell.angle_gamma   90.00
#
_symmetry.space_group_name_H-M   'P 1'
#
loop_
_entity.id
_entity.type
_entity.pdbx_description
1 polymer ?
#
loop_
_entity_poly.entity_id
_entity_poly.type
_entity_poly.pdbx_seq_one_letter_code
_entity_poly.pdbx_strand_id
1 'polypeptide(L)' 'MLEDLLKKGHPDFQAKIGKGIKSFQVRVNKNFDSRCFYIIRSDGSMEDFSYRKCVNKILPLPKNLKPKSAKRGTQKSPHR' A
#
# COMPACT_ATOMS: atom_id res chain seq x y z
N MET A 1 7.98 -10.38 -5.42
CA MET A 1 8.38 -9.53 -4.26
C MET A 1 7.33 -8.47 -3.87
N LEU A 2 7.06 -7.42 -4.67
CA LEU A 2 6.01 -6.41 -4.33
C LEU A 2 4.58 -6.93 -4.51
N GLU A 3 4.35 -7.71 -5.56
CA GLU A 3 3.08 -8.39 -5.79
C GLU A 3 2.73 -9.36 -4.64
N ASP A 4 3.69 -10.17 -4.19
CA ASP A 4 3.48 -11.10 -3.06
C ASP A 4 3.16 -10.37 -1.77
N LEU A 5 3.85 -9.26 -1.52
CA LEU A 5 3.58 -8.41 -0.36
C LEU A 5 2.16 -7.88 -0.39
N LEU A 6 1.69 -7.43 -1.56
CA LEU A 6 0.32 -6.97 -1.73
C LEU A 6 -0.67 -8.11 -1.51
N LYS A 7 -0.48 -9.26 -2.16
CA LYS A 7 -1.35 -10.44 -2.05
C LYS A 7 -1.48 -10.96 -0.62
N LYS A 8 -0.36 -11.04 0.12
CA LYS A 8 -0.33 -11.57 1.50
C LYS A 8 -0.70 -10.51 2.54
N GLY A 9 -0.42 -9.25 2.27
CA GLY A 9 -0.48 -8.17 3.26
C GLY A 9 -1.67 -7.24 3.15
N HIS A 10 -2.39 -7.23 2.02
CA HIS A 10 -3.54 -6.34 1.83
C HIS A 10 -4.84 -7.16 1.73
N PRO A 11 -5.88 -6.89 2.55
CA PRO A 11 -7.15 -7.63 2.45
C PRO A 11 -7.80 -7.45 1.07
N ASP A 12 -7.78 -6.23 0.53
CA ASP A 12 -8.40 -5.91 -0.77
C ASP A 12 -7.44 -6.07 -1.95
N PHE A 13 -6.48 -7.00 -1.89
CA PHE A 13 -5.43 -7.11 -2.91
C PHE A 13 -6.00 -7.36 -4.31
N GLN A 14 -7.09 -8.15 -4.43
CA GLN A 14 -7.73 -8.43 -5.71
C GLN A 14 -8.24 -7.16 -6.38
N ALA A 15 -8.92 -6.28 -5.62
CA ALA A 15 -9.38 -5.00 -6.12
C ALA A 15 -8.21 -4.08 -6.53
N LYS A 16 -7.10 -4.12 -5.77
CA LYS A 16 -5.91 -3.33 -6.12
C LYS A 16 -5.22 -3.82 -7.38
N ILE A 17 -5.10 -5.13 -7.59
CA ILE A 17 -4.54 -5.71 -8.82
C ILE A 17 -5.47 -5.49 -10.01
N GLY A 18 -6.78 -5.59 -9.81
CA GLY A 18 -7.77 -5.47 -10.87
C GLY A 18 -7.52 -6.48 -11.98
N LYS A 19 -7.42 -5.99 -13.22
CA LYS A 19 -7.19 -6.82 -14.43
C LYS A 19 -5.75 -7.32 -14.59
N GLY A 20 -4.82 -6.90 -13.72
CA GLY A 20 -3.42 -7.30 -13.77
C GLY A 20 -2.46 -6.14 -13.53
N ILE A 21 -1.23 -6.49 -13.16
CA ILE A 21 -0.16 -5.53 -12.89
C ILE A 21 0.69 -5.39 -14.16
N LYS A 22 0.85 -4.14 -14.62
CA LYS A 22 1.82 -3.79 -15.66
C LYS A 22 3.17 -3.42 -15.06
N SER A 23 3.19 -2.57 -14.04
CA SER A 23 4.41 -2.18 -13.34
C SER A 23 4.12 -1.61 -11.95
N PHE A 24 5.17 -1.40 -11.17
CA PHE A 24 5.10 -0.67 -9.91
C PHE A 24 5.87 0.65 -10.03
N GLN A 25 5.39 1.67 -9.34
CA GLN A 25 6.07 2.96 -9.23
C GLN A 25 6.14 3.42 -7.78
N VAL A 26 7.26 4.01 -7.39
CA VAL A 26 7.39 4.68 -6.09
C VAL A 26 7.14 6.16 -6.31
N ARG A 27 6.21 6.76 -5.55
CA ARG A 27 5.96 8.21 -5.58
C ARG A 27 6.02 8.79 -4.17
N VAL A 28 6.45 10.04 -4.08
CA VAL A 28 6.35 10.82 -2.84
C VAL A 28 4.91 11.30 -2.72
N ASN A 29 4.24 10.93 -1.63
CA ASN A 29 2.93 11.44 -1.30
C ASN A 29 3.10 12.83 -0.66
N LYS A 30 2.65 13.88 -1.36
CA LYS A 30 2.74 15.28 -0.91
C LYS A 30 2.02 15.52 0.43
N ASN A 31 1.05 14.69 0.78
CA ASN A 31 0.23 14.88 1.98
C ASN A 31 0.85 14.25 3.23
N PHE A 32 1.77 13.29 3.08
CA PHE A 32 2.28 12.48 4.20
C PHE A 32 3.81 12.41 4.25
N ASP A 33 4.49 13.23 3.45
CA ASP A 33 5.95 13.29 3.29
C ASP A 33 6.63 11.91 3.33
N SER A 34 6.00 10.97 2.63
CA SER A 34 6.41 9.57 2.64
C SER A 34 6.24 8.96 1.26
N ARG A 35 7.07 7.94 1.00
CA ARG A 35 7.06 7.20 -0.26
C ARG A 35 5.97 6.12 -0.21
N CYS A 36 5.08 6.13 -1.20
CA CYS A 36 4.07 5.09 -1.42
C CYS A 36 4.35 4.33 -2.71
N PHE A 37 3.90 3.07 -2.75
CA PHE A 37 3.95 2.26 -3.95
C PHE A 37 2.64 2.38 -4.71
N TYR A 38 2.72 2.51 -6.02
CA TYR A 38 1.61 2.59 -6.95
C TYR A 38 1.70 1.38 -7.89
N ILE A 39 0.55 0.76 -8.14
CA ILE A 39 0.33 -0.27 -9.13
C ILE A 39 -0.10 0.45 -10.39
N ILE A 40 0.62 0.27 -11.48
CA ILE A 40 0.14 0.60 -12.82
C ILE A 40 -0.52 -0.67 -13.35
N ARG A 41 -1.84 -0.65 -13.54
CA ARG A 41 -2.60 -1.79 -14.04
C ARG A 41 -2.43 -1.93 -15.54
N SER A 42 -2.76 -3.11 -16.07
CA SER A 42 -2.68 -3.39 -17.52
C SER A 42 -3.55 -2.47 -18.37
N ASP A 43 -4.66 -1.96 -17.82
CA ASP A 43 -5.55 -0.99 -18.47
C ASP A 43 -5.07 0.47 -18.34
N GLY A 44 -3.90 0.71 -17.75
CA GLY A 44 -3.33 2.04 -17.54
C GLY A 44 -3.86 2.77 -16.31
N SER A 45 -4.85 2.22 -15.60
CA SER A 45 -5.30 2.77 -14.32
C SER A 45 -4.24 2.60 -13.24
N MET A 46 -4.30 3.44 -12.20
CA MET A 46 -3.31 3.46 -11.13
C MET A 46 -3.97 3.31 -9.76
N GLU A 47 -3.31 2.58 -8.87
CA GLU A 47 -3.80 2.34 -7.52
C GLU A 47 -2.63 2.33 -6.54
N ASP A 48 -2.71 3.08 -5.44
CA ASP A 48 -1.65 3.07 -4.42
C ASP A 48 -1.84 1.93 -3.42
N PHE A 49 -0.78 1.51 -2.75
CA PHE A 49 -0.91 0.70 -1.54
C PHE A 49 0.17 1.04 -0.52
N SER A 50 -0.18 0.85 0.74
CA SER A 50 0.74 1.13 1.85
C SER A 50 1.58 -0.10 2.15
N TYR A 51 2.86 -0.05 1.77
CA TYR A 51 3.87 -1.06 2.14
C TYR A 51 3.88 -1.34 3.64
N ARG A 52 3.85 -0.29 4.47
CA ARG A 52 3.84 -0.42 5.94
C ARG A 52 2.63 -1.21 6.43
N LYS A 53 1.44 -0.99 5.85
CA LYS A 53 0.24 -1.76 6.23
C LYS A 53 0.40 -3.24 5.87
N CYS A 54 0.92 -3.54 4.68
CA CYS A 54 1.15 -4.91 4.25
C CYS A 54 2.17 -5.64 5.13
N VAL A 55 3.32 -5.00 5.40
CA VAL A 55 4.35 -5.59 6.28
C VAL A 55 3.84 -5.77 7.70
N ASN A 56 3.15 -4.78 8.28
CA ASN A 56 2.59 -4.91 9.62
C ASN A 56 1.59 -6.06 9.76
N LYS A 57 0.91 -6.44 8.67
CA LYS A 57 -0.01 -7.58 8.66
C LYS A 57 0.74 -8.92 8.57
N ILE A 58 1.80 -9.00 7.75
CA ILE A 58 2.56 -10.24 7.53
C ILE A 58 3.55 -10.50 8.67
N LEU A 59 4.22 -9.45 9.14
CA LEU A 59 5.23 -9.48 10.20
C LEU A 59 4.85 -8.45 11.27
N PRO A 60 3.83 -8.77 12.11
CA PRO A 60 3.41 -7.85 13.15
C PRO A 60 4.53 -7.66 14.17
N LEU A 61 4.93 -6.40 14.38
CA LEU A 61 5.92 -6.07 15.42
C LEU A 61 5.39 -6.47 16.81
N PRO A 62 6.26 -7.01 17.69
CA PRO A 62 5.95 -7.22 19.10
C PRO A 62 5.40 -5.95 19.74
N LYS A 63 4.42 -6.07 20.65
CA LYS A 63 3.69 -4.93 21.22
C LYS A 63 4.62 -3.89 21.88
N ASN A 64 5.72 -4.34 22.49
CA ASN A 64 6.73 -3.53 23.15
C ASN A 64 7.62 -2.72 22.19
N LEU A 65 7.61 -3.02 20.89
CA LEU A 65 8.39 -2.33 19.86
C LEU A 65 7.52 -1.46 18.94
N LYS A 66 6.19 -1.49 19.11
CA LYS A 66 5.30 -0.65 18.30
C LYS A 66 5.50 0.81 18.71
N PRO A 67 5.80 1.72 17.76
CA PRO A 67 5.84 3.15 18.06
C PRO A 67 4.45 3.57 18.56
N LYS A 68 4.40 4.42 19.60
CA LYS A 68 3.13 4.97 20.10
C LYS A 68 2.43 5.69 18.95
N SER A 69 1.30 5.14 18.53
CA SER A 69 0.59 5.54 17.32
C SER A 69 0.19 7.01 17.35
N ALA A 70 0.90 7.88 16.63
CA ALA A 70 0.33 9.15 16.17
C ALA A 70 -0.81 8.80 15.20
N LYS A 71 -2.04 9.17 15.54
CA LYS A 71 -3.23 8.86 14.73
C LYS A 71 -3.04 9.41 13.31
N ARG A 72 -2.79 8.53 12.34
CA ARG A 72 -2.84 8.86 10.91
C ARG A 72 -4.19 8.41 10.38
N GLY A 73 -5.02 9.38 10.03
CA GLY A 73 -6.34 9.19 9.47
C GLY A 73 -6.32 8.23 8.29
N THR A 74 -7.29 7.33 8.26
CA THR A 74 -7.67 6.54 7.09
C THR A 74 -8.21 7.48 6.02
N GLN A 75 -7.33 8.13 5.25
CA GLN A 75 -7.75 8.76 4.00
C GLN A 75 -7.64 7.71 2.89
N LYS A 76 -8.79 7.19 2.45
CA LYS A 76 -8.92 6.67 1.08
C LYS A 76 -8.59 7.86 0.17
N SER A 77 -7.51 7.76 -0.60
CA SER A 77 -7.17 8.82 -1.56
C SER A 77 -8.30 8.87 -2.60
N PRO A 78 -8.90 10.04 -2.88
CA PRO A 78 -9.91 10.15 -3.92
C PRO A 78 -9.22 9.92 -5.27
N HIS A 79 -9.78 8.97 -6.02
CA HIS A 79 -9.42 8.70 -7.40
C HIS A 79 -9.40 10.00 -8.22
N ARG A 80 -8.32 10.20 -8.98
CA ARG A 80 -8.32 10.99 -10.21
C ARG A 80 -7.64 10.17 -11.30
#